data_AF-A0A561W5N0-F1
#
_entry.id   AF-A0A561W5N0-F1
#
_cell.length_a   1.000
_cell.length_b   1.000
_cell.length_c   1.000
_cell.angle_alpha   90.00
_cell.angle_beta   90.00
_cell.angle_gamma   90.00
#
_symmetry.space_group_name_H-M   'P 1'
#
loop_
_entity.id
_entity.type
_entity.pdbx_description
1 polymer ?
#
loop_
_entity_poly.entity_id
_entity_poly.type
_entity_poly.pdbx_seq_one_letter_code
_entity_poly.pdbx_strand_id
1 'polypeptide(L)'
;MRSRIPRLRIAGHLSPPFGFDAHPDQLDAACATVAAAQPDLVFVGLGFPKQERVIARLRPLLPRAWFLGCGAAIGFVAGVQRRAPQWMQLSGLEWAHRLASEPARLMRRYLVHDLPFALELMAVSARQRLRLRPEALADRAAAAPDGPVQTGGQH
;
A
#
# COMPACT_ATOMS: atom_id res chain seq x y z
N MET A 1 -23.49 9.87 2.76
CA MET A 1 -23.93 8.46 2.64
C MET A 1 -25.45 8.30 2.71
N ARG A 2 -26.14 8.77 3.77
CA ARG A 2 -27.61 8.63 3.93
C ARG A 2 -28.43 9.14 2.73
N SER A 3 -28.07 10.28 2.15
CA SER A 3 -28.77 10.84 0.98
C SER A 3 -28.62 10.03 -0.32
N ARG A 4 -27.60 9.16 -0.42
CA ARG A 4 -27.32 8.37 -1.62
C ARG A 4 -27.84 6.92 -1.51
N ILE A 5 -28.06 6.41 -0.30
CA ILE A 5 -28.54 5.05 -0.06
C ILE A 5 -29.63 5.10 1.03
N PRO A 6 -30.91 5.27 0.65
CA PRO A 6 -32.00 5.52 1.59
C PRO A 6 -32.27 4.37 2.58
N ARG A 7 -31.94 3.13 2.20
CA ARG A 7 -32.14 1.94 3.04
C ARG A 7 -30.97 1.65 4.00
N LEU A 8 -29.89 2.42 3.94
CA LEU A 8 -28.72 2.21 4.78
C LEU A 8 -28.98 2.68 6.21
N ARG A 9 -29.04 1.73 7.16
CA ARG A 9 -29.10 2.02 8.59
C ARG A 9 -27.68 2.20 9.14
N ILE A 10 -27.39 3.37 9.68
CA ILE A 10 -26.12 3.63 10.36
C ILE A 10 -26.31 3.27 11.83
N ALA A 11 -25.76 2.14 12.26
CA ALA A 11 -25.84 1.65 13.64
C ALA A 11 -25.08 2.54 14.63
N GLY A 12 -24.04 3.23 14.19
CA GLY A 12 -23.27 4.16 15.00
C GLY A 12 -22.02 4.67 14.28
N HIS A 13 -21.27 5.54 14.95
CA HIS A 13 -19.92 5.94 14.57
C HIS A 13 -19.10 6.19 15.85
N LEU A 14 -17.81 5.90 15.81
CA LEU A 14 -16.91 6.09 16.94
C LEU A 14 -15.57 6.61 16.42
N SER A 15 -15.08 7.69 17.02
CA SER A 15 -13.74 8.25 16.78
C SER A 15 -12.98 8.24 18.10
N PRO A 16 -12.26 7.16 18.42
CA PRO A 16 -11.53 7.07 19.67
C PRO A 16 -10.31 8.00 19.67
N PRO A 17 -9.81 8.42 20.85
CA PRO A 17 -8.68 9.33 20.95
C PRO A 17 -7.39 8.71 20.38
N PHE A 18 -6.42 9.57 20.05
CA PHE A 18 -5.15 9.10 19.52
C PHE A 18 -4.43 8.22 20.56
N GLY A 19 -4.01 7.02 20.14
CA GLY A 19 -3.31 6.07 21.02
C GLY A 19 -4.21 5.20 21.90
N PHE A 20 -5.54 5.21 21.70
CA PHE A 20 -6.47 4.33 22.43
C PHE A 20 -6.08 2.84 22.32
N ASP A 21 -5.49 2.43 21.19
CA ASP A 21 -5.09 1.06 20.90
C ASP A 21 -3.85 0.59 21.68
N ALA A 22 -3.14 1.51 22.33
CA ALA A 22 -2.02 1.19 23.22
C ALA A 22 -2.46 0.88 24.66
N HIS A 23 -3.70 1.23 25.02
CA HIS A 23 -4.24 1.04 26.36
C HIS A 23 -5.38 0.00 26.30
N PRO A 24 -5.21 -1.20 26.87
CA PRO A 24 -6.21 -2.27 26.78
C PRO A 24 -7.61 -1.84 27.20
N ASP A 25 -7.74 -1.05 28.28
CA ASP A 25 -9.04 -0.59 28.78
C ASP A 25 -9.76 0.33 27.79
N GLN A 26 -9.03 1.22 27.11
CA GLN A 26 -9.62 2.12 26.12
C GLN A 26 -9.99 1.37 24.84
N LEU A 27 -9.16 0.40 24.43
CA LEU A 27 -9.47 -0.49 23.32
C LEU A 27 -10.74 -1.30 23.62
N ASP A 28 -10.85 -1.87 24.81
CA ASP A 28 -12.00 -2.67 25.23
C ASP A 28 -13.27 -1.82 25.34
N ALA A 29 -13.19 -0.61 25.89
CA ALA A 29 -14.31 0.33 25.94
C ALA A 29 -14.79 0.71 24.52
N ALA A 30 -13.86 0.97 23.60
CA ALA A 30 -14.18 1.24 22.21
C ALA A 30 -14.85 0.02 21.54
N CYS A 31 -14.32 -1.19 21.77
CA CYS A 31 -14.88 -2.42 21.24
C CYS A 31 -16.28 -2.71 21.79
N ALA A 32 -16.49 -2.51 23.09
CA ALA A 32 -17.79 -2.67 23.75
C ALA A 32 -18.84 -1.71 23.17
N THR A 33 -18.45 -0.45 22.93
CA THR A 33 -19.33 0.56 22.31
C THR A 33 -19.78 0.12 20.92
N VAL A 34 -18.85 -0.39 20.10
CA VAL A 34 -19.17 -0.89 18.74
C VAL A 34 -20.03 -2.15 18.82
N ALA A 35 -19.73 -3.09 19.73
CA ALA A 35 -20.48 -4.32 19.92
C ALA A 35 -21.93 -4.06 20.36
N ALA A 36 -22.15 -3.09 21.25
CA ALA A 36 -23.48 -2.70 21.72
C ALA A 36 -24.40 -2.20 20.59
N ALA A 37 -23.83 -1.64 19.52
CA ALA A 37 -24.60 -1.18 18.35
C ALA A 37 -25.08 -2.34 17.45
N GLN A 38 -24.62 -3.58 17.69
CA GLN A 38 -24.92 -4.79 16.91
C GLN A 38 -24.90 -4.59 15.39
N PRO A 39 -23.77 -4.12 14.80
CA PRO A 39 -23.68 -3.88 13.37
C PRO A 39 -23.53 -5.19 12.58
N ASP A 40 -24.14 -5.25 11.39
CA ASP A 40 -23.89 -6.32 10.41
C ASP A 40 -22.57 -6.11 9.63
N LEU A 41 -22.14 -4.85 9.50
CA LEU A 41 -20.95 -4.44 8.76
C LEU A 41 -20.23 -3.31 9.51
N VAL A 42 -18.93 -3.48 9.73
CA VAL A 42 -18.05 -2.52 10.42
C VAL A 42 -16.96 -2.05 9.47
N PHE A 43 -16.92 -0.74 9.21
CA PHE A 43 -15.85 -0.10 8.48
C PHE A 43 -14.77 0.41 9.44
N VAL A 44 -13.53 -0.04 9.28
CA VAL A 44 -12.41 0.29 10.17
C VAL A 44 -11.44 1.23 9.45
N GLY A 45 -11.48 2.52 9.80
CA GLY A 45 -10.65 3.58 9.23
C GLY A 45 -9.28 3.75 9.88
N LEU A 46 -8.66 2.67 10.34
CA LEU A 46 -7.37 2.72 11.06
C LEU A 46 -6.24 2.19 10.16
N GLY A 47 -5.03 2.75 10.31
CA GLY A 47 -3.86 2.24 9.60
C GLY A 47 -3.36 0.90 10.14
N PHE A 48 -2.63 0.15 9.31
CA PHE A 48 -1.86 -1.02 9.77
C PHE A 48 -0.81 -0.58 10.80
N PRO A 49 -0.55 -1.35 11.89
CA PRO A 49 -1.16 -2.62 12.28
C PRO A 49 -2.39 -2.49 13.21
N LYS A 50 -2.93 -1.27 13.37
CA LYS A 50 -3.97 -0.98 14.37
C LYS A 50 -5.32 -1.60 13.97
N GLN A 51 -5.67 -1.57 12.69
CA GLN A 51 -6.94 -2.13 12.22
C GLN A 51 -7.03 -3.62 12.53
N GLU A 52 -5.95 -4.38 12.34
CA GLU A 52 -5.93 -5.83 12.55
C GLU A 52 -6.17 -6.16 14.03
N ARG A 53 -5.55 -5.41 14.94
CA ARG A 53 -5.77 -5.58 16.39
C ARG A 53 -7.21 -5.30 16.79
N VAL A 54 -7.79 -4.22 16.31
CA VAL A 54 -9.18 -3.85 16.63
C VAL A 54 -10.16 -4.88 16.06
N ILE A 55 -9.95 -5.32 14.82
CA ILE A 55 -10.79 -6.36 14.20
C ILE A 55 -10.66 -7.68 14.97
N ALA A 56 -9.45 -8.08 15.35
CA ALA A 56 -9.22 -9.29 16.13
C ALA A 56 -9.95 -9.23 17.50
N ARG A 57 -10.02 -8.05 18.13
CA ARG A 57 -10.72 -7.86 19.41
C ARG A 57 -12.24 -7.86 19.26
N LEU A 58 -12.76 -7.30 18.16
CA LEU A 58 -14.20 -7.26 17.87
C LEU A 58 -14.76 -8.60 17.37
N ARG A 59 -13.95 -9.41 16.70
CA ARG A 59 -14.40 -10.64 16.05
C ARG A 59 -15.13 -11.63 16.98
N PRO A 60 -14.66 -11.88 18.22
CA PRO A 60 -15.39 -12.72 19.18
C PRO A 60 -16.71 -12.10 19.66
N LEU A 61 -16.79 -10.77 19.74
CA LEU A 61 -17.98 -10.04 20.21
C LEU A 61 -19.06 -9.95 19.12
N LEU A 62 -18.65 -9.96 17.85
CA LEU A 62 -19.51 -9.80 16.68
C LEU A 62 -19.20 -10.90 15.64
N PRO A 63 -19.50 -12.18 15.94
CA PRO A 63 -19.10 -13.30 15.07
C PRO A 63 -19.78 -13.28 13.70
N ARG A 64 -20.95 -12.64 13.60
CA ARG A 64 -21.75 -12.55 12.36
C ARG A 64 -21.48 -11.28 11.55
N ALA A 65 -20.77 -10.30 12.13
CA ALA A 65 -20.47 -9.05 11.46
C ALA A 65 -19.35 -9.22 10.43
N TRP A 66 -19.44 -8.47 9.34
CA TRP A 66 -18.37 -8.30 8.37
C TRP A 66 -17.49 -7.11 8.75
N PHE A 67 -16.19 -7.24 8.52
CA PHE A 67 -15.21 -6.18 8.82
C PHE A 67 -14.51 -5.75 7.53
N LEU A 68 -14.49 -4.45 7.27
CA LEU A 68 -13.77 -3.88 6.14
C LEU A 68 -12.71 -2.89 6.64
N GLY A 69 -11.44 -3.26 6.51
CA GLY A 69 -10.32 -2.35 6.71
C GLY A 69 -10.25 -1.32 5.60
N CYS A 70 -10.49 -0.06 5.92
CA CYS A 70 -10.46 1.04 4.96
C CYS A 70 -9.23 1.92 5.10
N GLY A 71 -8.51 1.85 6.23
CA GLY A 71 -7.40 2.76 6.51
C GLY A 71 -7.77 4.22 6.27
N ALA A 72 -6.90 4.95 5.57
CA ALA A 72 -7.14 6.34 5.22
C ALA A 72 -8.26 6.56 4.18
N ALA A 73 -8.78 5.50 3.52
CA ALA A 73 -9.79 5.62 2.46
C ALA A 73 -11.08 6.32 2.94
N ILE A 74 -11.47 6.16 4.20
CA ILE A 74 -12.64 6.85 4.77
C ILE A 74 -12.42 8.37 4.79
N GLY A 75 -11.19 8.84 5.04
CA GLY A 75 -10.85 10.27 4.98
C GLY A 75 -10.96 10.86 3.57
N PHE A 76 -10.65 10.07 2.53
CA PHE A 76 -10.84 10.46 1.14
C PHE A 76 -12.32 10.55 0.76
N VAL A 77 -13.15 9.58 1.18
CA VAL A 77 -14.60 9.58 0.91
C VAL A 77 -15.32 10.68 1.72
N ALA A 78 -14.83 10.99 2.91
CA ALA A 78 -15.31 12.10 3.73
C ALA A 78 -14.85 13.49 3.24
N GLY A 79 -14.01 13.57 2.20
CA GLY A 79 -13.51 14.83 1.63
C GLY A 79 -12.44 15.54 2.46
N VAL A 80 -11.92 14.88 3.51
CA VAL A 80 -10.93 15.45 4.43
C VAL A 80 -9.51 15.38 3.84
N GLN A 81 -9.22 14.41 2.97
CA GLN A 81 -7.96 14.33 2.22
C GLN A 81 -8.18 14.52 0.73
N ARG A 82 -7.46 15.49 0.14
CA ARG A 82 -7.40 15.68 -1.31
C ARG A 82 -6.53 14.57 -1.92
N ARG A 83 -7.08 13.82 -2.88
CA ARG A 83 -6.29 12.89 -3.70
C ARG A 83 -5.30 13.69 -4.56
N ALA A 84 -4.18 13.07 -4.92
CA ALA A 84 -3.26 13.64 -5.90
C ALA A 84 -4.01 13.95 -7.21
N PRO A 85 -3.60 14.98 -7.97
CA PRO A 85 -4.14 15.25 -9.30
C PRO A 85 -4.18 14.01 -10.18
N GLN A 86 -5.21 13.89 -11.04
CA GLN A 86 -5.44 12.70 -11.87
C GLN A 86 -4.24 12.37 -12.77
N TRP A 87 -3.54 13.38 -13.28
CA TRP A 87 -2.32 13.19 -14.07
C TRP A 87 -1.20 12.51 -13.25
N MET A 88 -1.08 12.82 -11.95
CA MET A 88 -0.09 12.19 -11.05
C MET A 88 -0.49 10.75 -10.68
N GLN A 89 -1.79 10.46 -10.58
CA GLN A 89 -2.28 9.09 -10.39
C GLN A 89 -1.95 8.22 -11.62
N LEU A 90 -2.22 8.75 -12.82
CA LEU A 90 -1.98 8.05 -14.09
C LEU A 90 -0.50 7.84 -14.42
N SER A 91 0.37 8.75 -13.96
CA SER A 91 1.82 8.65 -14.14
C SER A 91 2.52 7.88 -13.01
N GLY A 92 1.78 7.32 -12.06
CA GLY A 92 2.34 6.59 -10.93
C GLY A 92 3.15 7.48 -9.98
N LEU A 93 2.96 8.80 -10.01
CA LEU A 93 3.63 9.81 -9.17
C LEU A 93 2.87 10.13 -7.87
N GLU A 94 1.81 9.38 -7.56
CA GLU A 94 1.03 9.55 -6.34
C GLU A 94 1.89 9.43 -5.07
N TRP A 95 2.91 8.55 -5.09
CA TRP A 95 3.89 8.41 -4.01
C TRP A 95 4.68 9.70 -3.75
N ALA A 96 5.12 10.40 -4.79
CA ALA A 96 5.88 11.65 -4.68
C ALA A 96 5.00 12.79 -4.13
N HIS A 97 3.73 12.84 -4.55
CA HIS A 97 2.77 13.79 -3.99
C HIS A 97 2.48 13.52 -2.50
N ARG A 98 2.33 12.25 -2.11
CA ARG A 98 2.15 11.86 -0.70
C ARG A 98 3.40 12.15 0.14
N LEU A 99 4.59 11.95 -0.43
CA LEU A 99 5.86 12.27 0.22
C LEU A 99 6.02 13.79 0.44
N ALA A 100 5.63 14.60 -0.55
CA ALA A 100 5.67 16.06 -0.44
C ALA A 100 4.61 16.63 0.52
N SER A 101 3.49 15.91 0.72
CA SER A 101 2.38 16.36 1.58
C SER A 101 2.61 16.08 3.07
N GLU A 102 3.38 15.05 3.43
CA GLU A 102 3.75 14.74 4.82
C GLU A 102 5.27 14.40 4.97
N PRO A 103 6.17 15.35 4.67
CA PRO A 103 7.61 15.10 4.54
C PRO A 103 8.26 14.61 5.85
N ALA A 104 7.86 15.14 7.01
CA ALA A 104 8.46 14.75 8.29
C ALA A 104 8.13 13.30 8.73
N ARG A 105 6.99 12.75 8.28
CA ARG A 105 6.48 11.45 8.75
C ARG A 105 6.89 10.28 7.87
N LEU A 106 7.00 10.49 6.56
CA LEU A 106 7.34 9.43 5.58
C LEU A 106 8.83 9.34 5.29
N MET A 107 9.58 10.45 5.36
CA MET A 107 10.98 10.52 4.98
C MET A 107 11.90 9.66 5.87
N ARG A 108 11.59 9.55 7.17
CA ARG A 108 12.37 8.69 8.09
C ARG A 108 12.22 7.21 7.77
N ARG A 109 11.05 6.76 7.28
CA ARG A 109 10.83 5.36 6.91
C ARG A 109 11.53 5.02 5.60
N TYR A 110 11.36 5.87 4.58
CA TYR A 110 11.94 5.65 3.25
C TYR A 110 13.47 5.81 3.20
N LEU A 111 14.03 6.85 3.82
CA LEU A 111 15.48 7.11 3.73
C LEU A 111 16.31 6.23 4.68
N VAL A 112 15.75 5.79 5.81
CA VAL A 112 16.50 5.02 6.81
C VAL A 112 16.30 3.51 6.66
N HIS A 113 15.10 3.04 6.33
CA HIS A 113 14.82 1.60 6.26
C HIS A 113 14.82 1.04 4.83
N ASP A 114 14.32 1.78 3.84
CA ASP A 114 14.18 1.24 2.47
C ASP A 114 15.42 1.50 1.60
N LEU A 115 16.19 2.55 1.87
CA LEU A 115 17.44 2.88 1.16
C LEU A 115 18.52 1.78 1.22
N PRO A 116 18.85 1.18 2.39
CA PRO A 116 19.84 0.11 2.45
C PRO A 116 19.38 -1.15 1.71
N PHE A 117 18.10 -1.49 1.78
CA PHE A 117 17.54 -2.62 1.03
C PHE A 117 17.55 -2.38 -0.48
N ALA A 118 17.21 -1.18 -0.93
CA ALA A 118 17.26 -0.82 -2.35
C ALA A 118 18.70 -0.87 -2.90
N LEU A 119 19.68 -0.38 -2.12
CA LEU A 119 21.10 -0.45 -2.49
C LEU A 119 21.61 -1.89 -2.53
N GLU A 120 21.23 -2.72 -1.57
CA GLU A 120 21.57 -4.14 -1.56
C GLU A 120 21.01 -4.86 -2.79
N LEU A 121 19.73 -4.65 -3.10
CA LEU A 121 19.07 -5.23 -4.27
C LEU A 121 19.74 -4.78 -5.58
N MET A 122 20.08 -3.50 -5.69
CA MET A 122 20.80 -2.97 -6.85
C MET A 122 22.22 -3.53 -6.97
N ALA A 123 22.94 -3.66 -5.84
CA ALA A 123 24.28 -4.24 -5.81
C ALA A 123 24.26 -5.72 -6.20
N VAL A 124 23.29 -6.50 -5.71
CA VAL A 124 23.08 -7.90 -6.10
C VAL A 124 22.76 -8.01 -7.58
N SER A 125 21.84 -7.18 -8.09
CA SER A 125 21.44 -7.18 -9.49
C SER A 125 22.60 -6.80 -10.43
N ALA A 126 23.43 -5.83 -10.04
CA ALA A 126 24.64 -5.45 -10.77
C ALA A 126 25.70 -6.56 -10.75
N ARG A 127 25.92 -7.21 -9.59
CA ARG A 127 26.83 -8.36 -9.47
C ARG A 127 26.37 -9.55 -10.30
N GLN A 128 25.07 -9.84 -10.34
CA GLN A 128 24.51 -10.90 -11.19
C GLN A 128 24.68 -10.57 -12.68
N ARG A 129 24.42 -9.33 -13.10
CA ARG A 129 24.67 -8.90 -14.49
C ARG A 129 26.15 -8.94 -14.89
N LEU A 130 27.06 -8.66 -13.95
CA LEU A 130 28.50 -8.75 -14.18
C LEU A 130 28.99 -10.20 -14.21
N ARG A 131 28.38 -11.10 -13.42
CA ARG A 131 28.69 -12.53 -13.40
C ARG A 131 28.17 -13.30 -14.61
N LEU A 132 27.08 -12.85 -15.24
CA LEU A 132 26.50 -13.47 -16.44
C LEU A 132 27.12 -12.95 -17.77
N ARG A 133 28.02 -11.95 -17.70
CA ARG A 133 28.70 -11.36 -18.88
C ARG A 133 29.90 -12.12 -19.45
N PRO A 134 30.61 -13.04 -18.77
CA PRO A 134 31.69 -13.79 -19.41
C PRO A 134 31.15 -14.80 -20.43
N GLU A 135 30.12 -15.57 -20.04
CA GLU A 135 29.62 -16.69 -20.85
C GLU A 135 28.76 -16.21 -22.03
N ALA A 136 27.88 -15.22 -21.82
CA ALA A 136 27.03 -14.68 -22.88
C ALA A 136 27.80 -13.91 -23.97
N LEU A 137 29.01 -13.41 -23.67
CA LEU A 137 29.88 -12.79 -24.67
C LEU A 137 30.64 -13.85 -25.48
N ALA A 138 31.06 -14.94 -24.83
CA ALA A 138 31.72 -16.07 -25.48
C ALA A 138 30.79 -16.81 -26.45
N ASP A 139 29.54 -17.08 -26.06
CA ASP A 139 28.55 -17.72 -26.93
C ASP A 139 28.21 -16.85 -28.16
N ARG A 140 28.17 -15.53 -28.00
CA ARG A 140 27.90 -14.60 -29.12
C ARG A 140 29.08 -14.44 -30.07
N ALA A 141 30.31 -14.57 -29.57
CA ALA A 141 31.51 -14.61 -30.40
C ALA A 141 31.62 -15.94 -31.18
N ALA A 142 31.23 -17.06 -30.57
CA ALA A 142 31.19 -18.37 -31.22
C ALA A 142 30.06 -18.52 -32.26
N ALA A 143 28.96 -17.78 -32.10
CA ALA A 143 27.80 -17.84 -33.00
C ALA A 143 27.84 -16.83 -34.15
N ALA A 144 28.93 -16.07 -34.34
CA ALA A 144 29.07 -15.16 -35.47
C ALA A 144 29.42 -15.95 -36.75
N PRO A 145 28.57 -15.97 -37.81
CA PRO A 145 28.92 -16.62 -39.06
C PRO A 145 29.96 -15.78 -39.81
N ASP A 146 31.18 -16.32 -39.94
CA ASP A 146 32.22 -15.78 -40.82
C ASP A 146 31.83 -16.04 -42.29
N GLY A 147 31.41 -15.00 -42.99
CA GLY A 147 31.22 -15.05 -44.42
C GLY A 147 31.01 -13.66 -45.02
N PRO A 148 31.87 -13.19 -45.94
CA PRO A 148 31.65 -11.90 -46.58
C PRO A 148 30.40 -12.00 -47.47
N VAL A 149 29.40 -11.18 -47.15
CA VAL A 149 28.21 -10.98 -47.97
C VAL A 149 28.65 -10.44 -49.33
N GLN A 150 28.54 -11.28 -50.37
CA GLN A 150 28.69 -10.85 -51.76
C GLN A 150 27.45 -10.05 -52.16
N THR A 151 27.60 -8.73 -52.32
CA THR A 151 26.56 -7.87 -52.88
C THR A 151 26.59 -7.99 -54.41
N GLY A 152 25.87 -8.98 -54.94
CA GLY A 152 25.53 -9.09 -56.36
C GLY A 152 24.50 -8.03 -56.76
N GLY A 153 24.75 -7.35 -57.88
CA GLY A 153 23.94 -6.24 -58.37
C GLY A 153 22.82 -6.64 -59.35
N GLN A 154 22.16 -5.58 -59.84
CA GLN A 154 21.33 -5.50 -61.06
C GLN A 154 19.96 -6.24 -60.94
N HIS A 155 18.80 -5.72 -61.37
CA HIS A 155 18.41 -4.64 -62.27
C HIS A 155 17.08 -4.04 -61.81
#